data_AF-A0A7L0LCY5-F1
#
_entry.id   AF-A0A7L0LCY5-F1
#
_cell.length_a   1.000
_cell.length_b   1.000
_cell.length_c   1.000
_cell.angle_alpha   90.00
_cell.angle_beta   90.00
_cell.angle_gamma   90.00
#
_symmetry.space_group_name_H-M   'P 1'
#
loop_
_entity.id
_entity.type
_entity.pdbx_description
1 polymer ?
#
loop_
_entity_poly.entity_id
_entity_poly.type
_entity_poly.pdbx_seq_one_letter_code
_entity_poly.pdbx_strand_id
1 'polypeptide(L)'
;MTAILERLSTLSLSGQHLSRLPRLLEDGFPKMPCTVKECEVPQLFREPYIHSGYRPTGQDWRYYFFSLFQKHNEVVNVWTHLLAALAVLLRFKTFVEAEQLPVDAWSLPLLIFVLSSVTYLTCSLLAHLLQSKSELYHYTFYFVDYVGVSIYQYGSALAHFYYSSDQAWYDKFWLFFLPAAAFCGWLSCAGCCYAKYRYRRPYPIMRKMCQVIPAGLAFILDISPVAHRVVVCHLGGCEEDAAWYHTYQILFFLISAYFFSCPVPEKYFPGSCDIVGHAHQIFHTFLAICTLSQLEAILLDYKNRQEIFLKRHGPFTVYLSCISFFGLVACSAITAYILRCRIKASLAKKDS
;
A
#
# COMPACT_ATOMS: atom_id res chain seq x y z
N MET A 1 -53.67 19.46 27.40
CA MET A 1 -53.24 20.33 26.28
C MET A 1 -52.04 21.23 26.64
N THR A 2 -51.83 21.54 27.92
CA THR A 2 -50.72 22.39 28.42
C THR A 2 -49.35 21.71 28.43
N ALA A 3 -49.25 20.41 28.71
CA ALA A 3 -47.97 19.68 28.74
C ALA A 3 -47.30 19.48 27.34
N ILE A 4 -48.08 19.59 26.26
CA ILE A 4 -47.58 19.45 24.88
C ILE A 4 -46.97 20.78 24.39
N LEU A 5 -47.55 21.92 24.82
CA LEU A 5 -47.03 23.25 24.49
C LEU A 5 -45.69 23.55 25.17
N GLU A 6 -45.46 23.04 26.37
CA GLU A 6 -44.19 23.18 27.09
C GLU A 6 -43.06 22.31 26.50
N ARG A 7 -43.41 21.15 25.93
CA ARG A 7 -42.47 20.33 25.12
C ARG A 7 -42.14 20.96 23.77
N LEU A 8 -43.05 21.75 23.19
CA LEU A 8 -42.81 22.45 21.93
C LEU A 8 -41.93 23.70 22.10
N SER A 9 -42.00 24.41 23.24
CA SER A 9 -41.11 25.54 23.52
C SER A 9 -39.67 25.10 23.79
N THR A 10 -39.48 23.96 24.46
CA THR A 10 -38.17 23.32 24.66
C THR A 10 -37.57 22.77 23.37
N LEU A 11 -38.40 22.29 22.43
CA LEU A 11 -37.96 21.91 21.08
C LEU A 11 -37.58 23.13 20.21
N SER A 12 -38.27 24.28 20.34
CA SER A 12 -37.90 25.49 19.58
C SER A 12 -36.58 26.11 20.04
N LEU A 13 -36.22 25.95 21.32
CA LEU A 13 -34.92 26.36 21.86
C LEU A 13 -33.77 25.48 21.34
N SER A 14 -34.03 24.21 21.05
CA SER A 14 -33.06 23.28 20.43
C SER A 14 -32.76 23.64 18.95
N GLY A 15 -33.77 24.14 18.22
CA GLY A 15 -33.62 24.55 16.81
C GLY A 15 -32.65 25.71 16.59
N GLN A 16 -32.62 26.69 17.49
CA GLN A 16 -31.65 27.80 17.42
C GLN A 16 -30.21 27.33 17.70
N HIS A 17 -30.01 26.34 18.58
CA HIS A 17 -28.70 25.72 18.81
C HIS A 17 -28.25 24.87 17.61
N LEU A 18 -29.15 24.11 16.99
CA LEU A 18 -28.86 23.35 15.77
C LEU A 18 -28.56 24.22 14.55
N SER A 19 -29.19 25.40 14.41
CA SER A 19 -28.85 26.36 13.35
C SER A 19 -27.49 27.06 13.52
N ARG A 20 -26.93 27.02 14.74
CA ARG A 20 -25.60 27.57 15.06
C ARG A 20 -24.49 26.51 14.97
N LEU A 21 -24.85 25.22 14.97
CA LEU A 21 -23.91 24.12 14.84
C LEU A 21 -23.09 24.17 13.52
N PRO A 22 -23.67 24.50 12.35
CA PRO A 22 -22.89 24.68 11.13
C PRO A 22 -21.90 25.85 11.23
N ARG A 23 -22.28 26.96 11.87
CA ARG A 23 -21.40 28.13 12.04
C ARG A 23 -20.28 27.89 13.04
N LEU A 24 -20.56 27.18 14.14
CA LEU A 24 -19.54 26.76 15.12
C LEU A 24 -18.58 25.72 14.54
N LEU A 25 -19.04 24.88 13.61
CA LEU A 25 -18.17 23.99 12.84
C LEU A 25 -17.35 24.77 11.80
N GLU A 26 -17.94 25.75 11.10
CA GLU A 26 -17.21 26.64 10.18
C GLU A 26 -16.15 27.49 10.87
N ASP A 27 -16.41 27.96 12.10
CA ASP A 27 -15.44 28.72 12.91
C ASP A 27 -14.41 27.81 13.62
N GLY A 28 -14.70 26.50 13.75
CA GLY A 28 -13.84 25.51 14.39
C GLY A 28 -12.86 24.80 13.46
N PHE A 29 -13.16 24.74 12.16
CA PHE A 29 -12.23 24.21 11.17
C PHE A 29 -11.30 25.33 10.68
N PRO A 30 -9.97 25.20 10.85
CA PRO A 30 -9.05 26.17 10.28
C PRO A 30 -9.29 26.29 8.79
N LYS A 31 -9.48 27.52 8.27
CA LYS A 31 -9.58 27.77 6.82
C LYS A 31 -8.33 27.22 6.15
N MET A 32 -8.49 26.06 5.52
CA MET A 32 -7.42 25.37 4.83
C MET A 32 -7.00 26.16 3.58
N PRO A 33 -5.71 26.44 3.40
CA PRO A 33 -5.19 26.98 2.14
C PRO A 33 -5.70 26.20 0.93
N CYS A 34 -6.09 26.92 -0.12
CA CYS A 34 -6.50 26.33 -1.39
C CYS A 34 -5.35 25.58 -2.06
N THR A 35 -5.69 24.59 -2.88
CA THR A 35 -4.71 23.95 -3.77
C THR A 35 -4.22 24.91 -4.84
N VAL A 36 -3.00 24.70 -5.31
CA VAL A 36 -2.29 25.55 -6.25
C VAL A 36 -2.03 24.85 -7.59
N LYS A 37 -1.64 25.62 -8.61
CA LYS A 37 -1.23 25.10 -9.92
C LYS A 37 0.19 24.54 -9.88
N GLU A 38 0.55 23.74 -10.88
CA GLU A 38 1.89 23.14 -10.97
C GLU A 38 3.03 24.16 -10.98
N CYS A 39 2.81 25.37 -11.53
CA CYS A 39 3.82 26.43 -11.61
C CYS A 39 4.21 26.99 -10.23
N GLU A 40 3.34 26.83 -9.23
CA GLU A 40 3.50 27.33 -7.86
C GLU A 40 4.21 26.32 -6.94
N VAL A 41 4.46 25.09 -7.40
CA VAL A 41 5.20 24.08 -6.65
C VAL A 41 6.55 23.73 -7.30
N PRO A 42 7.56 23.33 -6.51
CA PRO A 42 8.84 22.89 -7.06
C PRO A 42 8.69 21.73 -8.05
N GLN A 43 9.58 21.67 -9.05
CA GLN A 43 9.54 20.66 -10.13
C GLN A 43 9.52 19.21 -9.61
N LEU A 44 10.09 18.96 -8.43
CA LEU A 44 10.08 17.65 -7.77
C LEU A 44 8.66 17.10 -7.54
N PHE A 45 7.70 17.98 -7.21
CA PHE A 45 6.33 17.61 -6.85
C PHE A 45 5.41 17.44 -8.06
N ARG A 46 5.75 18.03 -9.20
CA ARG A 46 4.88 18.08 -10.39
C ARG A 46 4.80 16.70 -11.01
N GLU A 47 3.60 16.18 -11.24
CA GLU A 47 3.39 14.92 -11.97
C GLU A 47 3.11 15.18 -13.46
N PRO A 48 3.51 14.28 -14.38
CA PRO A 48 3.25 14.47 -15.81
C PRO A 48 1.76 14.61 -16.07
N TYR A 49 1.39 15.57 -16.91
CA TYR A 49 0.00 15.82 -17.34
C TYR A 49 -0.98 16.30 -16.25
N ILE A 50 -0.49 16.52 -15.01
CA ILE A 50 -1.27 17.03 -13.89
C ILE A 50 -0.96 18.52 -13.69
N HIS A 51 -1.92 19.40 -13.95
CA HIS A 51 -1.70 20.86 -14.03
C HIS A 51 -2.13 21.64 -12.78
N SER A 52 -3.02 21.06 -11.95
CA SER A 52 -3.59 21.70 -10.77
C SER A 52 -3.86 20.71 -9.64
N GLY A 53 -4.39 21.22 -8.51
CA GLY A 53 -4.73 20.40 -7.35
C GLY A 53 -3.57 20.08 -6.42
N TYR A 54 -2.40 20.71 -6.60
CA TYR A 54 -1.26 20.52 -5.72
C TYR A 54 -1.49 21.21 -4.37
N ARG A 55 -1.00 20.62 -3.29
CA ARG A 55 -1.03 21.25 -1.98
C ARG A 55 0.17 22.20 -1.81
N PRO A 56 -0.02 23.43 -1.30
CA PRO A 56 1.07 24.34 -0.99
C PRO A 56 2.08 23.71 -0.03
N THR A 57 3.36 23.98 -0.27
CA THR A 57 4.47 23.50 0.58
C THR A 57 4.61 24.36 1.84
N GLY A 58 5.39 23.90 2.82
CA GLY A 58 5.78 24.71 3.98
C GLY A 58 4.70 24.90 5.05
N GLN A 59 3.49 24.40 4.84
CA GLN A 59 2.41 24.47 5.82
C GLN A 59 2.70 23.68 7.11
N ASP A 60 1.92 23.93 8.14
CA ASP A 60 1.93 23.16 9.39
C ASP A 60 1.49 21.70 9.17
N TRP A 61 1.89 20.80 10.07
CA TRP A 61 1.50 19.39 9.98
C TRP A 61 -0.02 19.18 10.00
N ARG A 62 -0.73 19.99 10.80
CA ARG A 62 -2.20 19.95 10.88
C ARG A 62 -2.85 20.12 9.50
N TYR A 63 -2.31 21.00 8.66
CA TYR A 63 -2.78 21.18 7.29
C TYR A 63 -2.73 19.87 6.51
N TYR A 64 -1.58 19.18 6.46
CA TYR A 64 -1.48 17.95 5.67
C TYR A 64 -2.40 16.83 6.20
N PHE A 65 -2.56 16.70 7.52
CA PHE A 65 -3.52 15.73 8.07
C PHE A 65 -4.98 16.08 7.73
N PHE A 66 -5.39 17.35 7.88
CA PHE A 66 -6.74 17.77 7.49
C PHE A 66 -6.97 17.77 5.98
N SER A 67 -5.90 17.82 5.17
CA SER A 67 -6.01 17.70 3.71
C SER A 67 -6.56 16.36 3.25
N LEU A 68 -6.60 15.34 4.14
CA LEU A 68 -7.36 14.10 3.93
C LEU A 68 -8.81 14.35 3.47
N PHE A 69 -9.43 15.43 3.94
CA PHE A 69 -10.80 15.82 3.61
C PHE A 69 -10.87 16.96 2.58
N GLN A 70 -9.73 17.37 1.99
CA GLN A 70 -9.64 18.41 0.98
C GLN A 70 -9.52 17.80 -0.42
N LYS A 71 -10.15 18.43 -1.41
CA LYS A 71 -9.97 18.07 -2.82
C LYS A 71 -8.57 18.47 -3.29
N HIS A 72 -7.71 17.50 -3.60
CA HIS A 72 -6.36 17.70 -4.13
C HIS A 72 -5.93 16.50 -4.99
N ASN A 73 -4.85 16.63 -5.76
CA ASN A 73 -4.40 15.62 -6.72
C ASN A 73 -4.06 14.25 -6.08
N GLU A 74 -3.56 14.26 -4.85
CA GLU A 74 -3.25 13.04 -4.09
C GLU A 74 -4.45 12.40 -3.35
N VAL A 75 -5.66 12.99 -3.38
CA VAL A 75 -6.72 12.62 -2.42
C VAL A 75 -7.19 11.18 -2.60
N VAL A 76 -7.39 10.75 -3.85
CA VAL A 76 -7.80 9.38 -4.15
C VAL A 76 -6.69 8.40 -3.79
N ASN A 77 -5.41 8.72 -4.03
CA ASN A 77 -4.28 7.88 -3.63
C ASN A 77 -4.29 7.61 -2.12
N VAL A 78 -4.58 8.63 -1.31
CA VAL A 78 -4.67 8.49 0.16
C VAL A 78 -5.85 7.61 0.56
N TRP A 79 -7.04 7.88 0.01
CA TRP A 79 -8.26 7.16 0.37
C TRP A 79 -8.26 5.70 -0.08
N THR A 80 -7.70 5.38 -1.26
CA THR A 80 -7.61 3.98 -1.71
C THR A 80 -6.82 3.12 -0.73
N HIS A 81 -5.71 3.62 -0.20
CA HIS A 81 -4.91 2.90 0.80
C HIS A 81 -5.58 2.84 2.17
N LEU A 82 -6.20 3.94 2.60
CA LEU A 82 -6.92 3.98 3.89
C LEU A 82 -8.06 2.96 3.91
N LEU A 83 -8.89 2.95 2.87
CA LEU A 83 -10.03 2.03 2.78
C LEU A 83 -9.57 0.58 2.68
N ALA A 84 -8.51 0.30 1.91
CA ALA A 84 -7.93 -1.03 1.82
C ALA A 84 -7.39 -1.51 3.19
N ALA A 85 -6.69 -0.66 3.94
CA ALA A 85 -6.15 -1.02 5.25
C ALA A 85 -7.28 -1.35 6.24
N LEU A 86 -8.35 -0.54 6.25
CA LEU A 86 -9.53 -0.80 7.05
C LEU A 86 -10.22 -2.11 6.62
N ALA A 87 -10.36 -2.36 5.33
CA ALA A 87 -10.97 -3.59 4.82
C ALA A 87 -10.16 -4.84 5.21
N VAL A 88 -8.82 -4.80 5.09
CA VAL A 88 -7.93 -5.90 5.54
C VAL A 88 -8.11 -6.15 7.04
N LEU A 89 -8.09 -5.11 7.87
CA LEU A 89 -8.24 -5.23 9.33
C LEU A 89 -9.61 -5.79 9.72
N LEU A 90 -10.69 -5.27 9.13
CA LEU A 90 -12.04 -5.73 9.40
C LEU A 90 -12.22 -7.18 8.97
N ARG A 91 -11.77 -7.54 7.77
CA ARG A 91 -11.88 -8.91 7.26
C ARG A 91 -11.03 -9.91 8.03
N PHE A 92 -9.83 -9.51 8.47
CA PHE A 92 -9.00 -10.35 9.32
C PHE A 92 -9.60 -10.52 10.72
N LYS A 93 -10.16 -9.45 11.31
CA LYS A 93 -10.88 -9.53 12.59
C LYS A 93 -12.04 -10.52 12.51
N THR A 94 -12.87 -10.47 11.45
CA THR A 94 -13.97 -11.43 11.30
C THR A 94 -13.46 -12.87 11.17
N PHE A 95 -12.32 -13.08 10.51
CA PHE A 95 -11.70 -14.40 10.42
C PHE A 95 -11.21 -14.91 11.78
N VAL A 96 -10.50 -14.08 12.55
CA VAL A 96 -10.00 -14.43 13.88
C VAL A 96 -11.15 -14.81 14.81
N GLU A 97 -12.26 -14.06 14.77
CA GLU A 97 -13.45 -14.33 15.57
C GLU A 97 -14.17 -15.62 15.14
N ALA A 98 -14.30 -15.87 13.84
CA ALA A 98 -15.00 -17.04 13.30
C ALA A 98 -14.22 -18.35 13.50
N GLU A 99 -12.91 -18.34 13.26
CA GLU A 99 -12.07 -19.54 13.28
C GLU A 99 -11.32 -19.73 14.61
N GLN A 100 -11.49 -18.83 15.58
CA GLN A 100 -10.79 -18.84 16.88
C GLN A 100 -9.27 -19.00 16.70
N LEU A 101 -8.69 -18.16 15.83
CA LEU A 101 -7.29 -18.29 15.39
C LEU A 101 -6.32 -18.38 16.59
N PRO A 102 -5.58 -19.50 16.77
CA PRO A 102 -4.57 -19.59 17.81
C PRO A 102 -3.38 -18.70 17.48
N VAL A 103 -2.70 -18.19 18.51
CA VAL A 103 -1.41 -17.48 18.36
C VAL A 103 -0.29 -18.47 18.63
N ASP A 104 0.20 -19.13 17.57
CA ASP A 104 1.24 -20.15 17.64
C ASP A 104 2.21 -20.02 16.45
N ALA A 105 3.13 -20.97 16.31
CA ALA A 105 4.10 -20.99 15.21
C ALA A 105 3.41 -21.03 13.84
N TRP A 106 2.22 -21.61 13.73
CA TRP A 106 1.54 -21.95 12.49
C TRP A 106 0.68 -20.82 11.95
N SER A 107 0.13 -19.99 12.82
CA SER A 107 -0.54 -18.74 12.45
C SER A 107 0.44 -17.58 12.24
N LEU A 108 1.71 -17.72 12.65
CA LEU A 108 2.68 -16.63 12.56
C LEU A 108 2.93 -16.10 11.12
N PRO A 109 3.08 -16.95 10.07
CA PRO A 109 3.16 -16.45 8.70
C PRO A 109 1.93 -15.64 8.26
N LEU A 110 0.73 -16.07 8.66
CA LEU A 110 -0.52 -15.33 8.40
C LEU A 110 -0.53 -13.97 9.12
N LEU A 111 -0.13 -13.94 10.39
CA LEU A 111 -0.02 -12.70 11.16
C LEU A 111 0.99 -11.72 10.55
N ILE A 112 2.13 -12.22 10.09
CA ILE A 112 3.15 -11.41 9.39
C ILE A 112 2.61 -10.89 8.06
N PHE A 113 1.88 -11.69 7.29
CA PHE A 113 1.25 -11.26 6.04
C PHE A 113 0.22 -10.15 6.27
N VAL A 114 -0.64 -10.26 7.29
CA VAL A 114 -1.62 -9.21 7.60
C VAL A 114 -0.91 -7.95 8.11
N LEU A 115 0.08 -8.10 8.99
CA LEU A 115 0.89 -6.98 9.47
C LEU A 115 1.61 -6.26 8.33
N SER A 116 2.21 -7.00 7.39
CA SER A 116 2.91 -6.44 6.25
C SER A 116 1.95 -5.73 5.29
N SER A 117 0.75 -6.30 5.08
CA SER A 117 -0.34 -5.71 4.30
C SER A 117 -0.75 -4.34 4.86
N VAL A 118 -1.07 -4.28 6.15
CA VAL A 118 -1.45 -3.02 6.81
C VAL A 118 -0.28 -2.03 6.82
N THR A 119 0.94 -2.51 7.02
CA THR A 119 2.15 -1.66 7.04
C THR A 119 2.36 -0.96 5.71
N TYR A 120 2.34 -1.68 4.57
CA TYR A 120 2.59 -1.03 3.27
C TYR A 120 1.49 -0.03 2.91
N LEU A 121 0.22 -0.39 3.16
CA LEU A 121 -0.92 0.50 2.93
C LEU A 121 -0.77 1.79 3.75
N THR A 122 -0.37 1.66 5.00
CA THR A 122 -0.13 2.81 5.89
C THR A 122 1.07 3.64 5.43
N CYS A 123 2.19 3.02 5.04
CA CYS A 123 3.36 3.72 4.53
C CYS A 123 3.02 4.51 3.24
N SER A 124 2.26 3.91 2.33
CA SER A 124 1.83 4.55 1.08
C SER A 124 0.84 5.69 1.32
N LEU A 125 -0.14 5.47 2.21
CA LEU A 125 -1.06 6.50 2.69
C LEU A 125 -0.29 7.71 3.22
N LEU A 126 0.65 7.49 4.14
CA LEU A 126 1.44 8.57 4.74
C LEU A 126 2.32 9.28 3.71
N ALA A 127 2.86 8.57 2.72
CA ALA A 127 3.58 9.19 1.62
C ALA A 127 2.69 10.12 0.81
N HIS A 128 1.55 9.64 0.34
CA HIS A 128 0.64 10.48 -0.44
C HIS A 128 0.04 11.61 0.41
N LEU A 129 -0.17 11.42 1.71
CA LEU A 129 -0.72 12.45 2.59
C LEU A 129 0.31 13.52 2.98
N LEU A 130 1.57 13.16 3.20
CA LEU A 130 2.55 14.05 3.86
C LEU A 130 3.71 14.51 2.96
N GLN A 131 3.88 13.93 1.75
CA GLN A 131 5.02 14.22 0.88
C GLN A 131 5.15 15.71 0.51
N SER A 132 4.03 16.44 0.38
CA SER A 132 4.03 17.83 -0.10
C SER A 132 4.60 18.85 0.90
N LYS A 133 5.00 18.43 2.11
CA LYS A 133 5.48 19.36 3.13
C LYS A 133 6.74 20.13 2.73
N SER A 134 7.75 19.42 2.25
CA SER A 134 9.01 19.99 1.78
C SER A 134 9.74 18.96 0.92
N GLU A 135 10.77 19.38 0.18
CA GLU A 135 11.55 18.46 -0.65
C GLU A 135 12.12 17.29 0.18
N LEU A 136 12.62 17.55 1.39
CA LEU A 136 13.15 16.49 2.27
C LEU A 136 12.05 15.48 2.67
N TYR A 137 10.86 15.95 3.02
CA TYR A 137 9.76 15.08 3.41
C TYR A 137 9.20 14.30 2.22
N HIS A 138 9.20 14.90 1.02
CA HIS A 138 8.89 14.18 -0.21
C HIS A 138 9.78 12.93 -0.36
N TYR A 139 11.10 13.09 -0.31
CA TYR A 139 12.00 11.92 -0.36
C TYR A 139 11.79 10.97 0.81
N THR A 140 11.65 11.50 2.03
CA THR A 140 11.52 10.69 3.25
C THR A 140 10.32 9.75 3.17
N PHE A 141 9.12 10.27 2.92
CA PHE A 141 7.94 9.42 2.96
C PHE A 141 7.86 8.46 1.77
N TYR A 142 8.33 8.86 0.58
CA TYR A 142 8.41 7.91 -0.54
C TYR A 142 9.44 6.80 -0.31
N PHE A 143 10.54 7.06 0.42
CA PHE A 143 11.44 5.97 0.83
C PHE A 143 10.77 5.03 1.86
N VAL A 144 9.96 5.58 2.77
CA VAL A 144 9.17 4.77 3.71
C VAL A 144 8.13 3.92 2.98
N ASP A 145 7.47 4.47 1.96
CA ASP A 145 6.56 3.73 1.06
C ASP A 145 7.29 2.56 0.37
N TYR A 146 8.48 2.78 -0.19
CA TYR A 146 9.27 1.70 -0.81
C TYR A 146 9.69 0.61 0.17
N VAL A 147 10.02 0.99 1.42
CA VAL A 147 10.24 0.01 2.50
C VAL A 147 8.96 -0.78 2.77
N GLY A 148 7.81 -0.12 2.90
CA GLY A 148 6.51 -0.77 3.07
C GLY A 148 6.21 -1.80 1.98
N VAL A 149 6.44 -1.43 0.70
CA VAL A 149 6.27 -2.36 -0.43
C VAL A 149 7.15 -3.59 -0.29
N SER A 150 8.43 -3.45 0.07
CA SER A 150 9.32 -4.61 0.27
C SER A 150 8.88 -5.51 1.43
N ILE A 151 8.36 -4.92 2.50
CA ILE A 151 7.82 -5.63 3.66
C ILE A 151 6.62 -6.49 3.25
N TYR A 152 5.70 -5.91 2.47
CA TYR A 152 4.56 -6.64 1.94
C TYR A 152 4.96 -7.74 0.97
N GLN A 153 5.88 -7.47 0.02
CA GLN A 153 6.41 -8.48 -0.90
C GLN A 153 6.92 -9.72 -0.16
N TYR A 154 7.67 -9.54 0.94
CA TYR A 154 8.16 -10.68 1.70
C TYR A 154 7.07 -11.37 2.54
N GLY A 155 6.15 -10.61 3.16
CA GLY A 155 5.03 -11.22 3.89
C GLY A 155 4.10 -12.03 2.98
N SER A 156 3.88 -11.56 1.75
CA SER A 156 3.19 -12.27 0.67
C SER A 156 3.89 -13.59 0.35
N ALA A 157 5.21 -13.55 0.10
CA ALA A 157 6.01 -14.76 -0.14
C ALA A 157 5.95 -15.75 1.01
N LEU A 158 6.01 -15.27 2.25
CA LEU A 158 5.92 -16.13 3.42
C LEU A 158 4.59 -16.88 3.46
N ALA A 159 3.46 -16.19 3.23
CA ALA A 159 2.15 -16.82 3.21
C ALA A 159 1.97 -17.78 2.03
N HIS A 160 2.39 -17.41 0.82
CA HIS A 160 2.33 -18.30 -0.34
C HIS A 160 3.16 -19.56 -0.16
N PHE A 161 4.35 -19.43 0.41
CA PHE A 161 5.25 -20.55 0.68
C PHE A 161 4.59 -21.56 1.62
N TYR A 162 4.02 -21.07 2.73
CA TYR A 162 3.50 -21.94 3.78
C TYR A 162 2.09 -22.47 3.52
N TYR A 163 1.20 -21.67 2.94
CA TYR A 163 -0.22 -22.04 2.82
C TYR A 163 -0.64 -22.40 1.39
N SER A 164 -0.01 -21.78 0.38
CA SER A 164 -0.50 -21.89 -0.99
C SER A 164 0.32 -22.83 -1.88
N SER A 165 1.56 -23.18 -1.48
CA SER A 165 2.46 -24.01 -2.31
C SER A 165 2.01 -25.48 -2.40
N ASP A 166 1.99 -26.02 -3.62
CA ASP A 166 1.77 -27.46 -3.85
C ASP A 166 3.06 -28.28 -3.69
N GLN A 167 2.91 -29.58 -3.49
CA GLN A 167 4.06 -30.47 -3.21
C GLN A 167 5.08 -30.48 -4.36
N ALA A 168 4.59 -30.59 -5.60
CA ALA A 168 5.45 -30.62 -6.79
C ALA A 168 6.27 -29.33 -6.95
N TRP A 169 5.69 -28.18 -6.62
CA TRP A 169 6.41 -26.91 -6.62
C TRP A 169 7.40 -26.85 -5.45
N TYR A 170 6.94 -27.26 -4.25
CA TYR A 170 7.74 -27.23 -3.03
C TYR A 170 9.03 -28.04 -3.19
N ASP A 171 8.94 -29.29 -3.64
CA ASP A 171 10.09 -30.20 -3.76
C ASP A 171 11.23 -29.64 -4.63
N LYS A 172 10.90 -28.77 -5.58
CA LYS A 172 11.87 -28.15 -6.49
C LYS A 172 12.46 -26.83 -5.98
N PHE A 173 11.68 -26.05 -5.24
CA PHE A 173 11.98 -24.64 -5.01
C PHE A 173 12.14 -24.23 -3.54
N TRP A 174 11.78 -25.11 -2.60
CA TRP A 174 11.65 -24.75 -1.19
C TRP A 174 12.92 -24.15 -0.56
N LEU A 175 14.10 -24.68 -0.92
CA LEU A 175 15.37 -24.31 -0.28
C LEU A 175 15.76 -22.87 -0.57
N PHE A 176 15.47 -22.36 -1.77
CA PHE A 176 15.93 -21.04 -2.20
C PHE A 176 14.83 -19.97 -2.22
N PHE A 177 13.57 -20.37 -2.17
CA PHE A 177 12.45 -19.45 -2.37
C PHE A 177 12.45 -18.27 -1.40
N LEU A 178 12.45 -18.53 -0.08
CA LEU A 178 12.41 -17.46 0.92
C LEU A 178 13.68 -16.59 0.93
N PRO A 179 14.91 -17.13 0.86
CA PRO A 179 16.10 -16.30 0.70
C PRO A 179 16.07 -15.42 -0.55
N ALA A 180 15.63 -15.97 -1.70
CA ALA A 180 15.52 -15.23 -2.94
C ALA A 180 14.41 -14.16 -2.86
N ALA A 181 13.28 -14.46 -2.21
CA ALA A 181 12.21 -13.49 -1.99
C ALA A 181 12.67 -12.32 -1.12
N ALA A 182 13.46 -12.58 -0.06
CA ALA A 182 14.07 -11.54 0.75
C ALA A 182 15.02 -10.67 -0.09
N PHE A 183 15.91 -11.29 -0.86
CA PHE A 183 16.83 -10.54 -1.73
C PHE A 183 16.08 -9.69 -2.76
N CYS A 184 15.09 -10.25 -3.45
CA CYS A 184 14.28 -9.55 -4.45
C CYS A 184 13.46 -8.41 -3.84
N GLY A 185 12.87 -8.62 -2.65
CA GLY A 185 12.13 -7.56 -1.93
C GLY A 185 13.04 -6.40 -1.53
N TRP A 186 14.22 -6.69 -0.98
CA TRP A 186 15.22 -5.65 -0.70
C TRP A 186 15.68 -4.94 -1.97
N LEU A 187 15.96 -5.68 -3.05
CA LEU A 187 16.41 -5.12 -4.33
C LEU A 187 15.34 -4.20 -4.95
N SER A 188 14.06 -4.54 -4.79
CA SER A 188 12.90 -3.71 -5.16
C SER A 188 12.91 -2.37 -4.41
N CYS A 189 13.03 -2.40 -3.08
CA CYS A 189 13.15 -1.18 -2.27
C CYS A 189 14.40 -0.36 -2.65
N ALA A 190 15.56 -1.01 -2.74
CA ALA A 190 16.82 -0.36 -3.08
C ALA A 190 16.77 0.29 -4.47
N GLY A 191 16.22 -0.40 -5.47
CA GLY A 191 16.01 0.09 -6.82
C GLY A 191 15.12 1.33 -6.86
N CYS A 192 13.98 1.30 -6.16
CA CYS A 192 13.07 2.45 -6.05
C CYS A 192 13.71 3.64 -5.32
N CYS A 193 14.37 3.41 -4.19
CA CYS A 193 15.06 4.46 -3.45
C CYS A 193 16.19 5.08 -4.28
N TYR A 194 17.01 4.25 -4.94
CA TYR A 194 18.08 4.70 -5.82
C TYR A 194 17.54 5.50 -7.01
N ALA A 195 16.51 5.01 -7.67
CA ALA A 195 15.88 5.67 -8.81
C ALA A 195 15.39 7.08 -8.45
N LYS A 196 14.76 7.22 -7.28
CA LYS A 196 14.26 8.51 -6.77
C LYS A 196 15.38 9.43 -6.30
N TYR A 197 16.44 8.89 -5.69
CA TYR A 197 17.63 9.65 -5.29
C TYR A 197 18.44 10.18 -6.49
N ARG A 198 18.68 9.33 -7.50
CA ARG A 198 19.67 9.58 -8.56
C ARG A 198 19.14 10.39 -9.73
N TYR A 199 17.88 10.18 -10.11
CA TYR A 199 17.31 10.76 -11.33
C TYR A 199 16.44 11.98 -11.01
N ARG A 200 16.45 12.97 -11.91
CA ARG A 200 15.66 14.20 -11.83
C ARG A 200 14.83 14.36 -13.09
N ARG A 201 13.84 15.25 -13.08
CA ARG A 201 13.00 15.53 -14.25
C ARG A 201 13.80 16.31 -15.33
N PRO A 202 13.56 16.07 -16.64
CA PRO A 202 12.72 15.00 -17.20
C PRO A 202 13.35 13.62 -16.93
N TYR A 203 12.54 12.68 -16.44
CA TYR A 203 13.06 11.41 -15.96
C TYR A 203 13.49 10.50 -17.13
N PRO A 204 14.73 9.96 -17.10
CA PRO A 204 15.16 9.00 -18.10
C PRO A 204 14.49 7.63 -17.90
N ILE A 205 14.44 6.83 -18.97
CA ILE A 205 13.91 5.45 -18.95
C ILE A 205 14.59 4.60 -17.87
N MET A 206 15.88 4.85 -17.59
CA MET A 206 16.64 4.15 -16.55
C MET A 206 15.98 4.25 -15.16
N ARG A 207 15.35 5.38 -14.82
CA ARG A 207 14.60 5.52 -13.56
C ARG A 207 13.52 4.45 -13.47
N LYS A 208 12.77 4.26 -14.56
CA LYS A 208 11.68 3.28 -14.60
C LYS A 208 12.19 1.85 -14.59
N MET A 209 13.29 1.57 -15.29
CA MET A 209 13.94 0.26 -15.26
C MET A 209 14.41 -0.14 -13.85
N CYS A 210 15.01 0.79 -13.10
CA CYS A 210 15.42 0.58 -11.71
C CYS A 210 14.25 0.26 -10.77
N GLN A 211 13.03 0.70 -11.11
CA GLN A 211 11.82 0.43 -10.32
C GLN A 211 11.13 -0.86 -10.76
N VAL A 212 10.92 -1.05 -12.07
CA VAL A 212 10.07 -2.12 -12.62
C VAL A 212 10.80 -3.46 -12.68
N ILE A 213 12.10 -3.50 -13.03
CA ILE A 213 12.80 -4.78 -13.20
C ILE A 213 12.92 -5.52 -11.86
N PRO A 214 13.44 -4.92 -10.77
CA PRO A 214 13.48 -5.59 -9.48
C PRO A 214 12.10 -6.01 -8.97
N ALA A 215 11.09 -5.15 -9.09
CA ALA A 215 9.73 -5.45 -8.66
C ALA A 215 9.10 -6.58 -9.49
N GLY A 216 9.36 -6.64 -10.79
CA GLY A 216 8.90 -7.70 -11.69
C GLY A 216 9.55 -9.04 -11.37
N LEU A 217 10.87 -9.06 -11.09
CA LEU A 217 11.55 -10.28 -10.64
C LEU A 217 11.01 -10.78 -9.29
N ALA A 218 10.77 -9.86 -8.35
CA ALA A 218 10.14 -10.19 -7.08
C ALA A 218 8.74 -10.80 -7.28
N PHE A 219 7.92 -10.20 -8.14
CA PHE A 219 6.58 -10.70 -8.45
C PHE A 219 6.59 -12.09 -9.09
N ILE A 220 7.44 -12.30 -10.11
CA ILE A 220 7.54 -13.60 -10.79
C ILE A 220 7.91 -14.71 -9.79
N LEU A 221 8.88 -14.43 -8.91
CA LEU A 221 9.27 -15.36 -7.88
C LEU A 221 8.13 -15.60 -6.90
N ASP A 222 7.61 -14.55 -6.26
CA ASP A 222 6.59 -14.63 -5.19
C ASP A 222 5.30 -15.32 -5.65
N ILE A 223 4.85 -15.05 -6.87
CA ILE A 223 3.64 -15.67 -7.44
C ILE A 223 3.87 -17.08 -7.95
N SER A 224 5.11 -17.52 -8.21
CA SER A 224 5.38 -18.84 -8.77
C SER A 224 4.69 -20.05 -8.08
N PRO A 225 4.63 -20.18 -6.73
CA PRO A 225 3.89 -21.28 -6.09
C PRO A 225 2.39 -21.23 -6.38
N VAL A 226 1.82 -20.03 -6.37
CA VAL A 226 0.39 -19.79 -6.61
C VAL A 226 0.04 -19.97 -8.08
N ALA A 227 0.86 -19.45 -9.01
CA ALA A 227 0.65 -19.62 -10.44
C ALA A 227 0.72 -21.10 -10.83
N HIS A 228 1.68 -21.85 -10.28
CA HIS A 228 1.72 -23.30 -10.45
C HIS A 228 0.41 -23.95 -10.02
N ARG A 229 -0.06 -23.65 -8.80
CA ARG A 229 -1.32 -24.20 -8.29
C ARG A 229 -2.52 -23.81 -9.15
N VAL A 230 -2.69 -22.53 -9.47
CA VAL A 230 -3.78 -22.02 -10.29
C VAL A 230 -3.83 -22.75 -11.64
N VAL A 231 -2.67 -22.95 -12.29
CA VAL A 231 -2.58 -23.70 -13.55
C VAL A 231 -2.99 -25.16 -13.38
N VAL A 232 -2.44 -25.86 -12.38
CA VAL A 232 -2.76 -27.28 -12.13
C VAL A 232 -4.24 -27.46 -11.79
N CYS A 233 -4.78 -26.58 -10.96
CA CYS A 233 -6.15 -26.60 -10.49
C CYS A 233 -7.14 -26.39 -11.65
N HIS A 234 -6.98 -25.30 -12.41
CA HIS A 234 -7.88 -24.99 -13.53
C HIS A 234 -7.79 -26.00 -14.68
N LEU A 235 -6.59 -26.48 -15.02
CA LEU A 235 -6.44 -27.54 -16.04
C LEU A 235 -7.02 -28.88 -15.58
N GLY A 236 -6.99 -29.14 -14.27
CA GLY A 236 -7.59 -30.32 -13.65
C GLY A 236 -9.11 -30.23 -13.44
N GLY A 237 -9.73 -29.09 -13.78
CA GLY A 237 -11.17 -28.87 -13.58
C GLY A 237 -11.57 -28.71 -12.10
N CYS A 238 -10.67 -28.22 -11.25
CA CYS A 238 -10.99 -27.94 -9.86
C CYS A 238 -11.97 -26.75 -9.74
N GLU A 239 -12.76 -26.73 -8.67
CA GLU A 239 -13.62 -25.59 -8.30
C GLU A 239 -13.24 -25.03 -6.91
N GLU A 240 -11.93 -24.88 -6.66
CA GLU A 240 -11.44 -24.28 -5.41
C GLU A 240 -11.60 -22.75 -5.44
N ASP A 241 -12.40 -22.20 -4.52
CA ASP A 241 -12.57 -20.74 -4.38
C ASP A 241 -11.22 -20.00 -4.22
N ALA A 242 -10.29 -20.57 -3.46
CA ALA A 242 -8.95 -20.00 -3.25
C ALA A 242 -8.17 -19.83 -4.57
N ALA A 243 -8.30 -20.78 -5.51
CA ALA A 243 -7.64 -20.69 -6.82
C ALA A 243 -8.20 -19.55 -7.67
N TRP A 244 -9.50 -19.27 -7.58
CA TRP A 244 -10.13 -18.11 -8.22
C TRP A 244 -9.66 -16.79 -7.62
N TYR A 245 -9.63 -16.68 -6.29
CA TYR A 245 -9.10 -15.47 -5.63
C TYR A 245 -7.63 -15.21 -5.96
N HIS A 246 -6.81 -16.26 -6.04
CA HIS A 246 -5.44 -16.16 -6.55
C HIS A 246 -5.36 -15.76 -8.03
N THR A 247 -6.29 -16.21 -8.87
CA THR A 247 -6.41 -15.77 -10.26
C THR A 247 -6.69 -14.27 -10.33
N TYR A 248 -7.62 -13.78 -9.51
CA TYR A 248 -7.92 -12.34 -9.41
C TYR A 248 -6.74 -11.54 -8.87
N GLN A 249 -6.02 -12.04 -7.85
CA GLN A 249 -4.79 -11.44 -7.35
C GLN A 249 -3.77 -11.22 -8.48
N ILE A 250 -3.48 -12.27 -9.27
CA ILE A 250 -2.52 -12.19 -10.38
C ILE A 250 -2.99 -11.18 -11.43
N LEU A 251 -4.26 -11.26 -11.84
CA LEU A 251 -4.84 -10.37 -12.85
C LEU A 251 -4.78 -8.90 -12.41
N PHE A 252 -5.23 -8.60 -11.19
CA PHE A 252 -5.26 -7.24 -10.68
C PHE A 252 -3.87 -6.67 -10.45
N PHE A 253 -2.88 -7.49 -10.06
CA PHE A 253 -1.49 -7.06 -10.02
C PHE A 253 -0.97 -6.66 -11.40
N LEU A 254 -1.25 -7.45 -12.46
CA LEU A 254 -0.81 -7.13 -13.81
C LEU A 254 -1.44 -5.83 -14.35
N ILE A 255 -2.73 -5.62 -14.09
CA ILE A 255 -3.43 -4.36 -14.42
C ILE A 255 -2.81 -3.20 -13.64
N SER A 256 -2.57 -3.38 -12.35
CA SER A 256 -1.90 -2.40 -11.49
C SER A 256 -0.51 -2.03 -12.05
N ALA A 257 0.31 -3.01 -12.40
CA ALA A 257 1.64 -2.81 -12.98
C ALA A 257 1.63 -2.04 -14.31
N TYR A 258 0.59 -2.25 -15.13
CA TYR A 258 0.37 -1.46 -16.34
C TYR A 258 0.15 0.02 -16.03
N PHE A 259 -0.80 0.35 -15.14
CA PHE A 259 -1.09 1.75 -14.77
C PHE A 259 0.04 2.41 -13.97
N PHE A 260 0.83 1.64 -13.21
CA PHE A 260 2.08 2.16 -12.64
C PHE A 260 3.05 2.61 -13.74
N SER A 261 3.07 1.91 -14.87
CA SER A 261 4.07 2.08 -15.93
C SER A 261 3.66 3.05 -17.03
N CYS A 262 2.37 3.16 -17.28
CA CYS A 262 1.79 3.96 -18.34
C CYS A 262 0.92 5.07 -17.74
N PRO A 263 1.24 6.36 -17.95
CA PRO A 263 0.46 7.49 -17.41
C PRO A 263 -0.82 7.73 -18.23
N VAL A 264 -1.68 6.72 -18.30
CA VAL A 264 -2.95 6.73 -19.03
C VAL A 264 -4.08 6.61 -18.00
N PRO A 265 -5.14 7.43 -18.08
CA PRO A 265 -5.58 8.25 -19.21
C PRO A 265 -5.00 9.69 -19.27
N GLU A 266 -4.31 10.18 -18.24
CA GLU A 266 -3.91 11.59 -18.12
C GLU A 266 -2.99 12.07 -19.27
N LYS A 267 -2.21 11.17 -19.88
CA LYS A 267 -1.44 11.46 -21.10
C LYS A 267 -2.30 11.93 -22.27
N TYR A 268 -3.51 11.37 -22.41
CA TYR A 268 -4.43 11.71 -23.51
C TYR A 268 -5.37 12.87 -23.15
N PHE A 269 -5.57 13.13 -21.85
CA PHE A 269 -6.42 14.21 -21.36
C PHE A 269 -5.70 15.05 -20.29
N PRO A 270 -4.62 15.77 -20.64
CA PRO A 270 -3.87 16.58 -19.67
C PRO A 270 -4.77 17.59 -18.97
N GLY A 271 -4.64 17.72 -17.64
CA GLY A 271 -5.48 18.62 -16.84
C GLY A 271 -6.86 18.07 -16.47
N SER A 272 -7.39 17.11 -17.23
CA SER A 272 -8.75 16.57 -17.00
C SER A 272 -8.78 15.56 -15.85
N CYS A 273 -7.66 14.90 -15.60
CA CYS A 273 -7.48 13.89 -14.57
C CYS A 273 -6.71 14.42 -13.36
N ASP A 274 -6.67 15.74 -13.14
CA ASP A 274 -5.85 16.37 -12.10
C ASP A 274 -6.18 15.89 -10.69
N ILE A 275 -7.44 15.55 -10.43
CA ILE A 275 -7.93 15.16 -9.10
C ILE A 275 -8.40 13.71 -9.05
N VAL A 276 -9.02 13.22 -10.12
CA VAL A 276 -9.61 11.88 -10.18
C VAL A 276 -9.29 11.22 -11.52
N GLY A 277 -8.93 9.94 -11.48
CA GLY A 277 -8.83 9.07 -12.64
C GLY A 277 -7.47 9.06 -13.34
N HIS A 278 -6.43 9.67 -12.77
CA HIS A 278 -5.08 9.52 -13.32
C HIS A 278 -4.47 8.16 -12.95
N ALA A 279 -3.50 7.69 -13.74
CA ALA A 279 -3.00 6.32 -13.73
C ALA A 279 -2.53 5.85 -12.35
N HIS A 280 -1.86 6.72 -11.58
CA HIS A 280 -1.39 6.36 -10.24
C HIS A 280 -2.52 6.01 -9.26
N GLN A 281 -3.69 6.64 -9.41
CA GLN A 281 -4.89 6.31 -8.61
C GLN A 281 -5.47 4.96 -9.03
N ILE A 282 -5.50 4.70 -10.33
CA ILE A 282 -5.97 3.43 -10.90
C ILE A 282 -5.04 2.29 -10.47
N PHE A 283 -3.72 2.52 -10.53
CA PHE A 283 -2.69 1.63 -9.99
C PHE A 283 -2.98 1.23 -8.55
N HIS A 284 -3.17 2.21 -7.65
CA HIS A 284 -3.46 1.95 -6.23
C HIS A 284 -4.81 1.26 -6.01
N THR A 285 -5.82 1.58 -6.82
CA THR A 285 -7.13 0.93 -6.75
C THR A 285 -7.02 -0.56 -7.07
N PHE A 286 -6.37 -0.92 -8.18
CA PHE A 286 -6.16 -2.33 -8.52
C PHE A 286 -5.20 -3.04 -7.57
N LEU A 287 -4.21 -2.34 -7.03
CA LEU A 287 -3.32 -2.90 -6.00
C LEU A 287 -4.10 -3.23 -4.72
N ALA A 288 -5.00 -2.36 -4.28
CA ALA A 288 -5.87 -2.62 -3.14
C ALA A 288 -6.78 -3.85 -3.36
N ILE A 289 -7.42 -3.95 -4.52
CA ILE A 289 -8.26 -5.11 -4.86
C ILE A 289 -7.43 -6.39 -4.96
N CYS A 290 -6.20 -6.30 -5.49
CA CYS A 290 -5.23 -7.40 -5.50
C CYS A 290 -4.93 -7.89 -4.08
N THR A 291 -4.62 -6.99 -3.14
CA THR A 291 -4.36 -7.36 -1.74
C THR A 291 -5.58 -7.98 -1.05
N LEU A 292 -6.79 -7.48 -1.32
CA LEU A 292 -8.02 -8.07 -0.78
C LEU A 292 -8.29 -9.47 -1.35
N SER A 293 -8.06 -9.66 -2.66
CA SER A 293 -8.18 -10.97 -3.30
C SER A 293 -7.16 -11.95 -2.73
N GLN A 294 -5.91 -11.51 -2.55
CA GLN A 294 -4.86 -12.31 -1.91
C GLN A 294 -5.21 -12.67 -0.47
N LEU A 295 -5.77 -11.73 0.31
CA LEU A 295 -6.21 -11.98 1.67
C LEU A 295 -7.25 -13.10 1.71
N GLU A 296 -8.30 -13.03 0.89
CA GLU A 296 -9.31 -14.10 0.83
C GLU A 296 -8.70 -15.45 0.47
N ALA A 297 -7.85 -15.50 -0.55
CA ALA A 297 -7.18 -16.73 -0.97
C ALA A 297 -6.34 -17.35 0.17
N ILE A 298 -5.52 -16.53 0.85
CA ILE A 298 -4.66 -16.99 1.94
C ILE A 298 -5.48 -17.43 3.15
N LEU A 299 -6.59 -16.76 3.48
CA LEU A 299 -7.46 -17.17 4.58
C LEU A 299 -8.12 -18.52 4.30
N LEU A 300 -8.57 -18.74 3.06
CA LEU A 300 -9.10 -20.03 2.62
C LEU A 300 -8.02 -21.13 2.64
N ASP A 301 -6.81 -20.83 2.17
CA ASP A 301 -5.70 -21.77 2.19
C ASP A 301 -5.25 -22.12 3.62
N TYR A 302 -5.13 -21.11 4.48
CA TYR A 302 -4.81 -21.31 5.89
C TYR A 302 -5.84 -22.21 6.56
N LYS A 303 -7.12 -22.10 6.20
CA LYS A 303 -8.18 -22.95 6.77
C LYS A 303 -8.15 -24.36 6.20
N ASN A 304 -8.11 -24.47 4.88
CA ASN A 304 -8.39 -25.73 4.18
C ASN A 304 -7.15 -26.60 3.95
N ARG A 305 -5.93 -26.05 4.11
CA ARG A 305 -4.68 -26.72 3.73
C ARG A 305 -3.67 -26.87 4.88
N GLN A 306 -4.11 -26.72 6.13
CA GLN A 306 -3.22 -26.83 7.30
C GLN A 306 -2.43 -28.14 7.35
N GLU A 307 -3.06 -29.26 6.98
CA GLU A 307 -2.42 -30.57 7.06
C GLU A 307 -1.14 -30.67 6.20
N ILE A 308 -1.18 -30.10 4.99
CA ILE A 308 -0.04 -30.07 4.07
C ILE A 308 1.12 -29.30 4.70
N PHE A 309 0.81 -28.15 5.28
CA PHE A 309 1.79 -27.29 5.95
C PHE A 309 2.41 -27.97 7.17
N LEU A 310 1.59 -28.55 8.06
CA LEU A 310 2.02 -29.23 9.28
C LEU A 310 2.91 -30.44 8.99
N LYS A 311 2.69 -31.13 7.87
CA LYS A 311 3.51 -32.26 7.43
C LYS A 311 4.90 -31.84 6.95
N ARG A 312 5.02 -30.65 6.33
CA ARG A 312 6.28 -30.17 5.73
C ARG A 312 7.19 -29.47 6.73
N HIS A 313 6.61 -28.79 7.73
CA HIS A 313 7.35 -27.84 8.53
C HIS A 313 7.25 -28.14 10.01
N GLY A 314 8.36 -27.91 10.71
CA GLY A 314 8.44 -27.90 12.17
C GLY A 314 8.37 -26.46 12.72
N PRO A 315 7.98 -26.26 13.99
CA PRO A 315 7.87 -24.91 14.57
C PRO A 315 9.16 -24.10 14.43
N PHE A 316 10.31 -24.76 14.63
CA PHE A 316 11.63 -24.14 14.48
C PHE A 316 11.85 -23.55 13.07
N THR A 317 11.50 -24.29 12.00
CA THR A 317 11.67 -23.80 10.62
C THR A 317 10.79 -22.60 10.31
N VAL A 318 9.59 -22.55 10.90
CA VAL A 318 8.68 -21.41 10.73
C VAL A 318 9.20 -20.19 11.47
N TYR A 319 9.65 -20.34 12.72
CA TYR A 319 10.26 -19.24 13.45
C TYR A 319 11.49 -18.68 12.73
N LEU A 320 12.37 -19.53 12.21
CA LEU A 320 13.54 -19.08 11.46
C LEU A 320 13.16 -18.27 10.22
N SER A 321 12.16 -18.72 9.47
CA SER A 321 11.63 -18.02 8.28
C SER A 321 10.94 -16.70 8.64
N CYS A 322 10.26 -16.66 9.78
CA CYS A 322 9.65 -15.43 10.29
C CYS A 322 10.72 -14.44 10.79
N ILE A 323 11.86 -14.92 11.31
CA ILE A 323 12.97 -14.05 11.72
C ILE A 323 13.60 -13.35 10.49
N SER A 324 13.70 -14.02 9.34
CA SER A 324 14.25 -13.38 8.13
C SER A 324 13.43 -12.20 7.61
N PHE A 325 12.14 -12.10 7.98
CA PHE A 325 11.32 -10.90 7.74
C PHE A 325 11.99 -9.65 8.34
N PHE A 326 12.47 -9.73 9.58
CA PHE A 326 13.12 -8.60 10.24
C PHE A 326 14.48 -8.26 9.61
N GLY A 327 15.19 -9.25 9.07
CA GLY A 327 16.40 -9.03 8.28
C GLY A 327 16.13 -8.18 7.04
N LEU A 328 15.09 -8.51 6.27
CA LEU A 328 14.65 -7.72 5.12
C LEU A 328 14.23 -6.29 5.54
N VAL A 329 13.42 -6.16 6.60
CA VAL A 329 12.97 -4.87 7.13
C VAL A 329 14.19 -3.99 7.46
N ALA A 330 15.17 -4.54 8.17
CA ALA A 330 16.38 -3.83 8.57
C ALA A 330 17.19 -3.36 7.34
N CYS A 331 17.46 -4.25 6.38
CA CYS A 331 18.21 -3.91 5.16
C CYS A 331 17.52 -2.80 4.35
N SER A 332 16.20 -2.87 4.19
CA SER A 332 15.41 -1.88 3.46
C SER A 332 15.38 -0.53 4.19
N ALA A 333 15.17 -0.54 5.51
CA ALA A 333 15.18 0.66 6.34
C ALA A 333 16.56 1.34 6.37
N ILE A 334 17.64 0.58 6.49
CA ILE A 334 19.02 1.09 6.42
C ILE A 334 19.27 1.75 5.05
N THR A 335 18.84 1.11 3.96
CA THR A 335 18.98 1.67 2.60
C THR A 335 18.26 3.01 2.48
N ALA A 336 16.99 3.07 2.90
CA ALA A 336 16.19 4.30 2.92
C ALA A 336 16.83 5.39 3.80
N TYR A 337 17.33 5.03 4.99
CA TYR A 337 17.97 5.96 5.91
C TYR A 337 19.24 6.57 5.33
N ILE A 338 20.13 5.76 4.76
CA ILE A 338 21.38 6.23 4.14
C ILE A 338 21.08 7.22 3.02
N LEU A 339 20.13 6.89 2.13
CA LEU A 339 19.77 7.75 1.01
C LEU A 339 19.08 9.04 1.47
N ARG A 340 18.25 8.96 2.51
CA ARG A 340 17.65 10.15 3.14
C ARG A 340 18.72 11.09 3.71
N CYS A 341 19.73 10.56 4.39
CA CYS A 341 20.84 11.35 4.92
C CYS A 341 21.61 12.05 3.81
N ARG A 342 21.85 11.37 2.67
CA ARG A 342 22.48 11.98 1.49
C ARG A 342 21.63 13.09 0.88
N ILE A 343 20.31 12.92 0.79
CA ILE A 343 19.39 13.98 0.34
C ILE A 343 19.45 15.17 1.28
N LYS A 344 19.36 14.95 2.60
CA LYS A 344 19.41 16.03 3.59
C LYS A 344 20.69 16.86 3.45
N ALA A 345 21.84 16.20 3.29
CA ALA A 345 23.12 16.88 3.06
C ALA A 345 23.16 17.63 1.72
N SER A 346 22.56 17.08 0.66
CA SER A 346 22.49 17.75 -0.65
C SER A 346 21.59 18.98 -0.64
N LEU A 347 20.49 18.95 0.12
CA LEU A 347 19.58 20.10 0.24
C LEU A 347 20.22 21.21 1.07
N ALA A 348 20.88 20.87 2.18
CA ALA A 348 21.60 21.85 2.99
C ALA A 348 22.68 22.63 2.20
N LYS A 349 23.35 21.97 1.24
CA LYS A 349 24.32 22.61 0.33
C LYS A 349 23.70 23.51 -0.75
N LYS A 350 22.42 23.34 -1.04
CA LYS A 350 21.69 24.16 -2.02
C LYS A 350 21.17 25.45 -1.38
N ASP A 351 20.91 25.40 -0.08
CA ASP A 351 20.40 26.52 0.71
C ASP A 351 21.52 27.39 1.32
N SER A 352 22.77 26.90 1.29
CA SER A 352 24.01 27.63 1.62
C SER A 352 24.58 28.33 0.40
#